data_AF-A0AAQ4S5F8-F1
#
_entry.id   AF-A0AAQ4S5F8-F1
#
_cell.length_a   1.000
_cell.length_b   1.000
_cell.length_c   1.000
_cell.angle_alpha   90.00
_cell.angle_beta   90.00
_cell.angle_gamma   90.00
#
_symmetry.space_group_name_H-M   'P 1'
#
loop_
_entity.id
_entity.type
_entity.pdbx_description
1 polymer ?
#
loop_
_entity_poly.entity_id
_entity_poly.type
_entity_poly.pdbx_seq_one_letter_code
_entity_poly.pdbx_strand_id
1 'polypeptide(L)'
;MELRGTLDTRGQGLGLGIPASSIITAVQQKEYSAGVWLRRRDKLEHSQQKCIVIFALVCCFAVLVVLIFSAVDIWGEDEDGITEENCSRNCRSVLVENIPEDISFLDNATSNLPLLVGLYNLLDRAIRVVEIVSPLWLLNSSDYESSFQPAARQGRALLSRLQGLKAKGIQLKISSGMIDSTELEMLAKHYAEVHYMNTTALINGRLQASFWVVDRKHIYIGSASMDWRSLATRKELGVLVFDCSCLALDLHKVFSLYWGLQYRDFIPSFWSKRVFALFNRDAPLELTLNGTKAQAYVSSSPEVLIPKHRSSDLEAISRVIQEARHFIYISIIDYLPLLSRSAHRYWSRIDSLIREALILRRVRVRLLISCWEKTHPLTSNFLWSLRTLCMDQANCSLEARFFNPRVRSDGSLQGVNHNRFMVTDRDVYLGNLDWVGNEFTFDAGAGLVISQPQGIEERNSTVVEQLKAVFERDWFSHYTHSLQADKIPVCNKRQVNAPVSAGHDEPVPIRAGQPDDGPPPTRHNRKDVRQTPVKTRHHDDRLGNVGRQGKADGPAPSLDSHRERGRDKTSPLDDRRVQVKGVYRDDPTDPHSQPAESSGSRETFNGSL
;
A
#
# COMPACT_ATOMS: atom_id res chain seq x y z
N MET A 1 -30.51 61.94 -15.04
CA MET A 1 -30.70 62.12 -16.50
C MET A 1 -32.11 61.63 -16.80
N GLU A 2 -33.10 62.51 -16.68
CA GLU A 2 -33.69 63.27 -17.81
C GLU A 2 -34.37 62.30 -18.79
N LEU A 3 -35.66 62.41 -19.15
CA LEU A 3 -36.47 63.60 -19.35
C LEU A 3 -37.98 63.26 -19.33
N ARG A 4 -38.77 64.26 -18.96
CA ARG A 4 -40.23 64.39 -19.04
C ARG A 4 -40.75 64.26 -20.49
N GLY A 5 -42.03 63.90 -20.61
CA GLY A 5 -42.84 64.13 -21.80
C GLY A 5 -44.34 64.09 -21.50
N THR A 6 -44.89 65.17 -20.97
CA THR A 6 -46.33 65.49 -20.91
C THR A 6 -46.81 66.03 -22.25
N LEU A 7 -48.02 65.69 -22.71
CA LEU A 7 -48.90 66.67 -23.36
C LEU A 7 -50.38 66.29 -23.30
N ASP A 8 -51.18 67.33 -23.06
CA ASP A 8 -52.61 67.43 -22.79
C ASP A 8 -53.56 66.94 -23.90
N THR A 9 -54.73 66.47 -23.46
CA THR A 9 -55.98 66.42 -24.25
C THR A 9 -56.99 67.41 -23.69
N ARG A 10 -57.48 68.32 -24.55
CA ARG A 10 -58.61 69.23 -24.28
C ARG A 10 -59.61 69.10 -25.42
N GLY A 11 -60.89 68.86 -25.10
CA GLY A 11 -61.97 68.93 -26.08
C GLY A 11 -63.23 68.16 -25.70
N GLN A 12 -64.13 68.82 -24.96
CA GLN A 12 -65.59 68.57 -24.92
C GLN A 12 -66.15 68.60 -26.36
N GLY A 13 -67.26 68.00 -26.78
CA GLY A 13 -68.46 67.44 -26.15
C GLY A 13 -69.64 67.63 -27.13
N LEU A 14 -70.74 66.88 -26.93
CA LEU A 14 -72.05 66.86 -27.64
C LEU A 14 -72.15 65.98 -28.91
N GLY A 15 -73.16 65.11 -29.09
CA GLY A 15 -74.35 64.79 -28.31
C GLY A 15 -75.26 63.77 -29.03
N LEU A 16 -76.40 63.48 -28.38
CA LEU A 16 -77.62 62.75 -28.80
C LEU A 16 -77.70 61.20 -28.68
N GLY A 17 -78.30 60.73 -27.58
CA GLY A 17 -79.69 60.23 -27.49
C GLY A 17 -80.09 58.85 -28.07
N ILE A 18 -81.03 58.16 -27.37
CA ILE A 18 -81.94 57.02 -27.73
C ILE A 18 -81.71 55.73 -26.86
N PRO A 19 -82.74 54.94 -26.43
CA PRO A 19 -83.26 54.94 -25.06
C PRO A 19 -83.04 53.61 -24.30
N ALA A 20 -83.30 53.65 -22.99
CA ALA A 20 -83.15 52.54 -22.05
C ALA A 20 -84.34 51.56 -22.09
N SER A 21 -84.21 50.42 -22.76
CA SER A 21 -85.07 49.24 -22.48
C SER A 21 -84.45 47.87 -22.83
N SER A 22 -83.24 47.82 -23.37
CA SER A 22 -82.54 46.56 -23.72
C SER A 22 -81.36 46.21 -22.81
N ILE A 23 -81.10 47.02 -21.77
CA ILE A 23 -79.85 46.93 -20.98
C ILE A 23 -79.98 45.96 -19.79
N ILE A 24 -81.18 45.77 -19.22
CA ILE A 24 -81.32 45.03 -17.95
C ILE A 24 -81.24 43.50 -18.15
N THR A 25 -81.71 42.95 -19.27
CA THR A 25 -81.62 41.50 -19.55
C THR A 25 -80.23 41.07 -20.04
N ALA A 26 -79.50 41.98 -20.72
CA ALA A 26 -78.17 41.69 -21.26
C ALA A 26 -77.06 41.70 -20.18
N VAL A 27 -77.23 42.48 -19.10
CA VAL A 27 -76.26 42.57 -18.00
C VAL A 27 -76.31 41.32 -17.12
N GLN A 28 -77.50 40.81 -16.81
CA GLN A 28 -77.66 39.65 -15.93
C GLN A 28 -77.17 38.33 -16.58
N GLN A 29 -77.26 38.21 -17.91
CA GLN A 29 -76.77 37.05 -18.66
C GLN A 29 -75.24 37.10 -18.93
N LYS A 30 -74.65 38.31 -18.95
CA LYS A 30 -73.20 38.52 -19.03
C LYS A 30 -72.50 38.20 -17.70
N GLU A 31 -73.07 38.56 -16.56
CA GLU A 31 -72.49 38.27 -15.24
C GLU A 31 -72.51 36.77 -14.92
N TYR A 32 -73.58 36.05 -15.30
CA TYR A 32 -73.64 34.59 -15.12
C TYR A 32 -72.63 33.85 -16.02
N SER A 33 -72.43 34.33 -17.25
CA SER A 33 -71.43 33.77 -18.18
C SER A 33 -69.99 34.08 -17.73
N ALA A 34 -69.73 35.27 -17.20
CA ALA A 34 -68.43 35.65 -16.66
C ALA A 34 -68.06 34.84 -15.40
N GLY A 35 -69.02 34.60 -14.50
CA GLY A 35 -68.81 33.76 -13.31
C GLY A 35 -68.53 32.29 -13.63
N VAL A 36 -69.20 31.72 -14.64
CA VAL A 36 -68.94 30.34 -15.10
C VAL A 36 -67.59 30.23 -15.84
N TRP A 37 -67.19 31.27 -16.57
CA TRP A 37 -65.91 31.31 -17.29
C TRP A 37 -64.73 31.51 -16.34
N LEU A 38 -64.83 32.39 -15.34
CA LEU A 38 -63.85 32.55 -14.26
C LEU A 38 -63.71 31.27 -13.43
N ARG A 39 -64.82 30.61 -13.07
CA ARG A 39 -64.80 29.33 -12.32
C ARG A 39 -64.21 28.16 -13.12
N ARG A 40 -64.33 28.16 -14.45
CA ARG A 40 -63.64 27.20 -15.33
C ARG A 40 -62.16 27.52 -15.48
N ARG A 41 -61.79 28.81 -15.55
CA ARG A 41 -60.40 29.26 -15.62
C ARG A 41 -59.64 28.95 -14.32
N ASP A 42 -60.22 29.23 -13.16
CA ASP A 42 -59.63 28.86 -11.86
C ASP A 42 -59.48 27.34 -11.72
N LYS A 43 -60.46 26.54 -12.20
CA LYS A 43 -60.34 25.07 -12.22
C LYS A 43 -59.26 24.58 -13.18
N LEU A 44 -59.08 25.22 -14.33
CA LEU A 44 -58.03 24.90 -15.30
C LEU A 44 -56.64 25.29 -14.75
N GLU A 45 -56.50 26.48 -14.19
CA GLU A 45 -55.26 26.96 -13.58
C GLU A 45 -54.90 26.10 -12.35
N HIS A 46 -55.87 25.72 -11.52
CA HIS A 46 -55.65 24.81 -10.40
C HIS A 46 -55.33 23.37 -10.85
N SER A 47 -55.88 22.90 -11.97
CA SER A 47 -55.52 21.62 -12.58
C SER A 47 -54.12 21.66 -13.20
N GLN A 48 -53.74 22.74 -13.87
CA GLN A 48 -52.41 22.93 -14.43
C GLN A 48 -51.36 23.05 -13.34
N GLN A 49 -51.66 23.76 -12.25
CA GLN A 49 -50.76 23.87 -11.10
C GLN A 49 -50.55 22.51 -10.41
N LYS A 50 -51.60 21.68 -10.31
CA LYS A 50 -51.46 20.29 -9.84
C LYS A 50 -50.59 19.44 -10.77
N CYS A 51 -50.77 19.55 -12.09
CA CYS A 51 -49.93 18.84 -13.05
C CYS A 51 -48.46 19.28 -12.98
N ILE A 52 -48.18 20.58 -12.81
CA ILE A 52 -46.83 21.11 -12.66
C ILE A 52 -46.18 20.58 -11.37
N VAL A 53 -46.91 20.58 -10.24
CA VAL A 53 -46.40 20.05 -8.96
C VAL A 53 -46.13 18.55 -9.05
N ILE A 54 -47.02 17.77 -9.67
CA ILE A 54 -46.82 16.33 -9.88
C ILE A 54 -45.61 16.09 -10.79
N PHE A 55 -45.48 16.83 -11.88
CA PHE A 55 -44.34 16.71 -12.79
C PHE A 55 -43.01 17.07 -12.09
N ALA A 56 -43.00 18.15 -11.31
CA ALA A 56 -41.84 18.53 -10.51
C ALA A 56 -41.48 17.45 -9.47
N LEU A 57 -42.46 16.86 -8.78
CA LEU A 57 -42.24 15.76 -7.84
C LEU A 57 -41.70 14.51 -8.53
N VAL A 58 -42.22 14.16 -9.72
CA VAL A 58 -41.72 13.02 -10.50
C VAL A 58 -40.29 13.28 -10.98
N CYS A 59 -39.98 14.50 -11.43
CA CYS A 59 -38.60 14.89 -11.77
C CYS A 59 -37.68 14.85 -10.55
N CYS A 60 -38.09 15.39 -9.41
CA CYS A 60 -37.33 15.31 -8.17
C CYS A 60 -37.11 13.87 -7.72
N PHE A 61 -38.13 13.02 -7.83
CA PHE A 61 -38.03 11.59 -7.52
C PHE A 61 -37.10 10.88 -8.50
N ALA A 62 -37.19 11.14 -9.80
CA ALA A 62 -36.29 10.58 -10.81
C ALA A 62 -34.84 11.01 -10.58
N VAL A 63 -34.61 12.27 -10.22
CA VAL A 63 -33.28 12.77 -9.84
C VAL A 63 -32.80 12.11 -8.55
N LEU A 64 -33.66 11.95 -7.54
CA LEU A 64 -33.34 11.22 -6.31
C LEU A 64 -32.99 9.77 -6.61
N VAL A 65 -33.75 9.11 -7.47
CA VAL A 65 -33.51 7.73 -7.90
C VAL A 65 -32.19 7.64 -8.66
N VAL A 66 -31.91 8.54 -9.60
CA VAL A 66 -30.61 8.59 -10.29
C VAL A 66 -29.47 8.87 -9.31
N LEU A 67 -29.65 9.78 -8.35
CA LEU A 67 -28.65 10.07 -7.32
C LEU A 67 -28.45 8.89 -6.37
N ILE A 68 -29.51 8.17 -6.01
CA ILE A 68 -29.44 6.94 -5.21
C ILE A 68 -28.74 5.85 -6.01
N PHE A 69 -29.08 5.63 -7.28
CA PHE A 69 -28.40 4.65 -8.15
C PHE A 69 -26.98 5.08 -8.54
N SER A 70 -26.64 6.37 -8.46
CA SER A 70 -25.27 6.87 -8.66
C SER A 70 -24.46 6.84 -7.36
N ALA A 71 -25.11 6.92 -6.19
CA ALA A 71 -24.47 6.79 -4.88
C ALA A 71 -24.33 5.32 -4.43
N VAL A 72 -25.29 4.48 -4.84
CA VAL A 72 -25.19 3.04 -4.83
C VAL A 72 -24.45 2.68 -6.11
N ASP A 73 -23.14 2.77 -6.11
CA ASP A 73 -22.29 2.36 -7.23
C ASP A 73 -22.61 0.87 -7.57
N ILE A 74 -23.56 0.58 -8.46
CA ILE A 74 -23.89 -0.79 -8.85
C ILE A 74 -22.83 -1.23 -9.87
N TRP A 75 -21.62 -1.45 -9.39
CA TRP A 75 -20.55 -2.08 -10.16
C TRP A 75 -19.90 -3.16 -9.30
N GLY A 76 -20.47 -4.37 -9.37
CA GLY A 76 -19.70 -5.62 -9.43
C GLY A 76 -19.09 -6.21 -8.15
N GLU A 77 -19.81 -6.29 -7.03
CA GLU A 77 -19.32 -7.00 -5.83
C GLU A 77 -20.10 -8.26 -5.43
N ASP A 78 -21.32 -8.48 -5.95
CA ASP A 78 -22.12 -9.65 -5.57
C ASP A 78 -21.83 -10.90 -6.43
N GLU A 79 -20.88 -10.86 -7.36
CA GLU A 79 -20.61 -12.01 -8.24
C GLU A 79 -20.03 -13.21 -7.47
N ASP A 80 -19.40 -12.96 -6.32
CA ASP A 80 -18.64 -13.97 -5.57
C ASP A 80 -19.46 -14.73 -4.52
N GLY A 81 -20.61 -14.19 -4.14
CA GLY A 81 -21.46 -14.76 -3.10
C GLY A 81 -20.81 -14.81 -1.72
N ILE A 82 -19.59 -14.26 -1.54
CA ILE A 82 -18.92 -14.17 -0.24
C ILE A 82 -19.31 -12.84 0.41
N THR A 83 -19.88 -12.94 1.61
CA THR A 83 -20.38 -11.82 2.42
C THR A 83 -19.73 -11.87 3.81
N GLU A 84 -19.92 -10.81 4.58
CA GLU A 84 -19.46 -10.72 5.97
C GLU A 84 -20.03 -11.85 6.85
N GLU A 85 -21.19 -12.42 6.49
CA GLU A 85 -21.87 -13.46 7.26
C GLU A 85 -21.44 -14.89 6.90
N ASN A 86 -21.00 -15.13 5.66
CA ASN A 86 -20.70 -16.47 5.15
C ASN A 86 -19.21 -16.72 4.88
N CYS A 87 -18.34 -15.78 5.27
CA CYS A 87 -16.92 -15.89 5.06
C CYS A 87 -16.27 -16.96 5.96
N SER A 88 -15.19 -17.59 5.46
CA SER A 88 -14.42 -18.62 6.16
C SER A 88 -13.43 -17.99 7.13
N ARG A 89 -13.42 -18.53 8.36
CA ARG A 89 -12.45 -18.25 9.42
C ARG A 89 -11.43 -19.38 9.60
N ASN A 90 -11.52 -20.45 8.81
CA ASN A 90 -10.56 -21.55 8.86
C ASN A 90 -9.52 -21.38 7.75
N CYS A 91 -8.33 -20.94 8.14
CA CYS A 91 -7.34 -20.38 7.26
C CYS A 91 -6.05 -21.21 7.31
N ARG A 92 -5.35 -21.28 6.17
CA ARG A 92 -4.03 -21.91 6.07
C ARG A 92 -2.99 -20.86 5.72
N SER A 93 -2.01 -20.64 6.58
CA SER A 93 -0.93 -19.67 6.34
C SER A 93 0.37 -20.36 5.95
N VAL A 94 1.11 -19.75 5.03
CA VAL A 94 2.44 -20.18 4.62
C VAL A 94 3.36 -18.98 4.56
N LEU A 95 4.47 -19.03 5.29
CA LEU A 95 5.53 -18.04 5.16
C LEU A 95 6.24 -18.25 3.83
N VAL A 96 6.43 -17.16 3.09
CA VAL A 96 7.18 -17.15 1.83
C VAL A 96 8.36 -16.22 1.93
N GLU A 97 9.48 -16.64 1.37
CA GLU A 97 10.67 -15.79 1.31
C GLU A 97 11.37 -15.92 -0.04
N ASN A 98 12.01 -14.84 -0.47
CA ASN A 98 13.08 -14.93 -1.45
C ASN A 98 14.41 -14.82 -0.71
N ILE A 99 15.30 -15.79 -0.90
CA ILE A 99 16.69 -15.72 -0.44
C ILE A 99 17.55 -15.67 -1.72
N PRO A 100 18.26 -14.57 -1.96
CA PRO A 100 19.18 -14.43 -3.08
C PRO A 100 20.24 -15.54 -3.10
N GLU A 101 20.65 -15.98 -4.29
CA GLU A 101 21.63 -17.08 -4.47
C GLU A 101 22.98 -16.81 -3.78
N ASP A 102 23.35 -15.54 -3.59
CA ASP A 102 24.56 -15.10 -2.90
C ASP A 102 24.44 -15.11 -1.36
N ILE A 103 23.24 -15.37 -0.83
CA ILE A 103 22.98 -15.55 0.60
C ILE A 103 22.82 -17.04 0.89
N SER A 104 23.76 -17.57 1.67
CA SER A 104 23.75 -18.96 2.13
C SER A 104 23.69 -19.00 3.65
N PHE A 105 22.78 -19.82 4.15
CA PHE A 105 22.71 -20.18 5.56
C PHE A 105 23.25 -21.60 5.74
N LEU A 106 23.54 -22.00 6.98
CA LEU A 106 23.96 -23.38 7.29
C LEU A 106 22.86 -24.37 6.85
N ASP A 107 23.23 -25.60 6.48
CA ASP A 107 22.29 -26.59 5.90
C ASP A 107 21.08 -26.93 6.80
N ASN A 108 21.18 -26.68 8.11
CA ASN A 108 20.09 -26.86 9.09
C ASN A 108 19.25 -25.58 9.32
N ALA A 109 19.47 -24.54 8.54
CA ALA A 109 18.73 -23.29 8.68
C ALA A 109 17.30 -23.44 8.18
N THR A 110 16.39 -22.72 8.83
CA THR A 110 14.98 -22.62 8.41
C THR A 110 14.92 -22.17 6.95
N SER A 111 14.24 -22.93 6.09
CA SER A 111 13.96 -22.56 4.71
C SER A 111 12.46 -22.56 4.51
N ASN A 112 11.93 -21.41 4.10
CA ASN A 112 10.51 -21.26 3.82
C ASN A 112 10.21 -21.46 2.32
N LEU A 113 8.92 -21.48 1.98
CA LEU A 113 8.50 -21.65 0.59
C LEU A 113 9.06 -20.49 -0.27
N PRO A 114 9.71 -20.76 -1.42
CA PRO A 114 10.19 -19.70 -2.28
C PRO A 114 9.05 -18.79 -2.75
N LEU A 115 9.26 -17.48 -2.67
CA LEU A 115 8.26 -16.45 -2.99
C LEU A 115 7.57 -16.69 -4.34
N LEU A 116 8.34 -16.93 -5.41
CA LEU A 116 7.80 -17.16 -6.75
C LEU A 116 6.86 -18.39 -6.80
N VAL A 117 7.24 -19.48 -6.12
CA VAL A 117 6.42 -20.69 -6.02
C VAL A 117 5.14 -20.39 -5.25
N GLY A 118 5.24 -19.60 -4.19
CA GLY A 118 4.10 -19.09 -3.44
C GLY A 118 3.11 -18.29 -4.29
N LEU A 119 3.61 -17.35 -5.11
CA LEU A 119 2.78 -16.57 -6.03
C LEU A 119 2.16 -17.45 -7.12
N TYR A 120 2.88 -18.46 -7.62
CA TYR A 120 2.31 -19.44 -8.55
C TYR A 120 1.19 -20.25 -7.92
N ASN A 121 1.32 -20.66 -6.66
CA ASN A 121 0.25 -21.34 -5.94
C ASN A 121 -1.03 -20.50 -5.80
N LEU A 122 -0.92 -19.17 -5.74
CA LEU A 122 -2.09 -18.28 -5.80
C LEU A 122 -2.72 -18.27 -7.18
N LEU A 123 -1.91 -18.09 -8.24
CA LEU A 123 -2.39 -18.08 -9.63
C LEU A 123 -3.01 -19.42 -10.06
N ASP A 124 -2.48 -20.53 -9.58
CA ASP A 124 -2.98 -21.87 -9.89
C ASP A 124 -4.30 -22.19 -9.16
N ARG A 125 -4.64 -21.41 -8.12
CA ARG A 125 -5.92 -21.50 -7.39
C ARG A 125 -6.96 -20.49 -7.86
N ALA A 126 -6.55 -19.48 -8.63
CA ALA A 126 -7.43 -18.42 -9.10
C ALA A 126 -8.49 -18.99 -10.08
N ILE A 127 -9.74 -18.59 -9.88
CA ILE A 127 -10.90 -19.02 -10.68
C ILE A 127 -11.53 -17.84 -11.39
N ARG A 128 -11.60 -16.66 -10.75
CA ARG A 128 -12.38 -15.52 -11.23
C ARG A 128 -11.57 -14.25 -11.31
N VAL A 129 -10.91 -13.85 -10.23
CA VAL A 129 -10.25 -12.55 -10.14
C VAL A 129 -8.95 -12.62 -9.35
N VAL A 130 -7.94 -11.93 -9.87
CA VAL A 130 -6.66 -11.67 -9.22
C VAL A 130 -6.51 -10.15 -9.13
N GLU A 131 -6.44 -9.64 -7.91
CA GLU A 131 -6.29 -8.22 -7.60
C GLU A 131 -4.89 -7.99 -7.04
N ILE A 132 -4.13 -7.06 -7.62
CA ILE A 132 -2.74 -6.82 -7.25
C ILE A 132 -2.50 -5.33 -6.97
N VAL A 133 -1.86 -5.07 -5.83
CA VAL A 133 -1.27 -3.76 -5.50
C VAL A 133 0.23 -3.95 -5.38
N SER A 134 1.00 -3.06 -6.02
CA SER A 134 2.46 -3.10 -5.95
C SER A 134 3.04 -1.69 -6.12
N PRO A 135 4.12 -1.35 -5.39
CA PRO A 135 4.78 -0.05 -5.52
C PRO A 135 5.55 0.11 -6.83
N LEU A 136 5.92 -1.00 -7.46
CA LEU A 136 6.74 -1.03 -8.67
C LEU A 136 6.27 -2.14 -9.60
N TRP A 137 6.32 -1.88 -10.90
CA TRP A 137 6.00 -2.82 -11.97
C TRP A 137 7.17 -2.86 -12.97
N LEU A 138 8.10 -3.79 -12.72
CA LEU A 138 9.31 -4.01 -13.51
C LEU A 138 9.64 -5.50 -13.50
N LEU A 139 8.73 -6.33 -14.01
CA LEU A 139 8.94 -7.78 -14.11
C LEU A 139 9.77 -8.17 -15.34
N ASN A 140 9.80 -7.31 -16.35
CA ASN A 140 10.67 -7.49 -17.49
C ASN A 140 11.97 -6.72 -17.26
N SER A 141 13.08 -7.34 -17.64
CA SER A 141 14.40 -6.73 -17.54
C SER A 141 14.75 -6.22 -18.93
N SER A 142 14.50 -4.95 -19.19
CA SER A 142 14.74 -4.32 -20.51
C SER A 142 16.21 -4.12 -20.80
N ASP A 143 17.06 -4.04 -19.77
CA ASP A 143 18.48 -3.76 -19.96
C ASP A 143 19.22 -5.02 -20.38
N TYR A 144 20.03 -4.90 -21.43
CA TYR A 144 20.69 -6.02 -22.10
C TYR A 144 21.47 -6.90 -21.11
N GLU A 145 22.19 -6.32 -20.15
CA GLU A 145 22.96 -7.06 -19.15
C GLU A 145 22.09 -7.82 -18.14
N SER A 146 21.01 -7.20 -17.67
CA SER A 146 20.11 -7.84 -16.69
C SER A 146 19.16 -8.84 -17.34
N SER A 147 19.00 -8.82 -18.67
CA SER A 147 18.14 -9.75 -19.42
C SER A 147 18.65 -11.22 -19.40
N PHE A 148 19.97 -11.41 -19.24
CA PHE A 148 20.61 -12.72 -19.17
C PHE A 148 20.66 -13.31 -17.75
N GLN A 149 20.31 -12.51 -16.73
CA GLN A 149 20.32 -13.01 -15.36
C GLN A 149 19.19 -14.05 -15.16
N PRO A 150 19.47 -15.21 -14.52
CA PRO A 150 18.44 -16.17 -14.13
C PRO A 150 17.27 -15.52 -13.37
N ALA A 151 17.59 -14.52 -12.55
CA ALA A 151 16.66 -13.64 -11.86
C ALA A 151 15.61 -12.99 -12.78
N ALA A 152 16.03 -12.42 -13.92
CA ALA A 152 15.12 -11.79 -14.87
C ALA A 152 14.23 -12.80 -15.62
N ARG A 153 14.62 -14.08 -15.70
CA ARG A 153 13.75 -15.14 -16.25
C ARG A 153 12.55 -15.41 -15.34
N GLN A 154 12.74 -15.35 -14.03
CA GLN A 154 11.67 -15.53 -13.05
C GLN A 154 10.60 -14.42 -13.16
N GLY A 155 11.04 -13.16 -13.25
CA GLY A 155 10.14 -12.02 -13.49
C GLY A 155 9.35 -12.15 -14.78
N ARG A 156 10.02 -12.47 -15.90
CA ARG A 156 9.36 -12.71 -17.20
C ARG A 156 8.37 -13.87 -17.16
N ALA A 157 8.71 -14.95 -16.46
CA ALA A 157 7.81 -16.10 -16.33
C ALA A 157 6.54 -15.73 -15.53
N LEU A 158 6.67 -14.94 -14.45
CA LEU A 158 5.51 -14.42 -13.73
C LEU A 158 4.67 -13.49 -14.60
N LEU A 159 5.30 -12.56 -15.32
CA LEU A 159 4.61 -11.65 -16.24
C LEU A 159 3.83 -12.43 -17.32
N SER A 160 4.43 -13.47 -17.90
CA SER A 160 3.77 -14.33 -18.88
C SER A 160 2.55 -15.07 -18.30
N ARG A 161 2.64 -15.55 -17.05
CA ARG A 161 1.47 -16.14 -16.37
C ARG A 161 0.35 -15.13 -16.15
N LEU A 162 0.68 -13.89 -15.76
CA LEU A 162 -0.30 -12.81 -15.57
C LEU A 162 -1.01 -12.46 -16.89
N GLN A 163 -0.28 -12.37 -18.00
CA GLN A 163 -0.84 -12.16 -19.34
C GLN A 163 -1.80 -13.28 -19.76
N GLY A 164 -1.52 -14.52 -19.35
CA GLY A 164 -2.33 -15.69 -19.67
C GLY A 164 -3.62 -15.83 -18.85
N LEU A 165 -3.88 -14.98 -17.86
CA LEU A 165 -5.05 -15.12 -16.98
C LEU A 165 -6.38 -14.98 -17.73
N LYS A 166 -6.47 -14.03 -18.66
CA LYS A 166 -7.71 -13.84 -19.43
C LYS A 166 -8.08 -15.07 -20.25
N ALA A 167 -7.10 -15.78 -20.79
CA ALA A 167 -7.31 -17.02 -21.55
C ALA A 167 -7.89 -18.15 -20.66
N LYS A 168 -7.69 -18.08 -19.34
CA LYS A 168 -8.30 -18.98 -18.36
C LYS A 168 -9.66 -18.50 -17.83
N GLY A 169 -10.18 -17.37 -18.34
CA GLY A 169 -11.40 -16.73 -17.85
C GLY A 169 -11.23 -15.94 -16.55
N ILE A 170 -9.98 -15.70 -16.11
CA ILE A 170 -9.66 -14.99 -14.87
C ILE A 170 -9.40 -13.52 -15.18
N GLN A 171 -10.03 -12.61 -14.45
CA GLN A 171 -9.84 -11.17 -14.54
C GLN A 171 -8.62 -10.74 -13.71
N LEU A 172 -7.74 -9.94 -14.30
CA LEU A 172 -6.61 -9.34 -13.59
C LEU A 172 -6.91 -7.86 -13.36
N LYS A 173 -6.98 -7.45 -12.09
CA LYS A 173 -7.19 -6.06 -11.68
C LYS A 173 -5.95 -5.54 -10.94
N ILE A 174 -5.43 -4.40 -11.36
CA ILE A 174 -4.19 -3.82 -10.83
C ILE A 174 -4.43 -2.40 -10.36
N SER A 175 -4.08 -2.09 -9.12
CA SER A 175 -3.97 -0.71 -8.64
C SER A 175 -2.50 -0.32 -8.51
N SER A 176 -2.11 0.79 -9.14
CA SER A 176 -0.71 1.25 -9.20
C SER A 176 -0.60 2.76 -9.01
N GLY A 177 0.45 3.21 -8.30
CA GLY A 177 0.85 4.62 -8.27
C GLY A 177 1.77 5.01 -9.43
N MET A 178 2.23 4.04 -10.23
CA MET A 178 3.14 4.25 -11.35
C MET A 178 2.35 4.37 -12.66
N ILE A 179 2.35 5.56 -13.25
CA ILE A 179 1.57 5.87 -14.47
C ILE A 179 2.31 5.43 -15.74
N ASP A 180 3.64 5.58 -15.76
CA ASP A 180 4.48 5.33 -16.94
C ASP A 180 5.22 3.97 -16.84
N SER A 181 4.48 2.85 -16.93
CA SER A 181 5.08 1.51 -16.91
C SER A 181 4.74 0.74 -18.18
N THR A 182 5.78 0.34 -18.92
CA THR A 182 5.65 -0.47 -20.14
C THR A 182 5.01 -1.84 -19.87
N GLU A 183 5.24 -2.39 -18.68
CA GLU A 183 4.68 -3.65 -18.21
C GLU A 183 3.18 -3.53 -17.93
N LEU A 184 2.75 -2.43 -17.32
CA LEU A 184 1.34 -2.17 -17.09
C LEU A 184 0.58 -1.96 -18.41
N GLU A 185 1.17 -1.22 -19.36
CA GLU A 185 0.62 -1.12 -20.71
C GLU A 185 0.54 -2.48 -21.41
N MET A 186 1.56 -3.32 -21.24
CA MET A 186 1.59 -4.67 -21.81
C MET A 186 0.51 -5.56 -21.19
N LEU A 187 0.30 -5.49 -19.88
CA LEU A 187 -0.76 -6.22 -19.18
C LEU A 187 -2.14 -5.71 -19.60
N ALA A 188 -2.32 -4.39 -19.75
CA ALA A 188 -3.56 -3.81 -20.24
C ALA A 188 -3.90 -4.28 -21.67
N LYS A 189 -2.90 -4.40 -22.55
CA LYS A 189 -3.07 -5.02 -23.89
C LYS A 189 -3.48 -6.49 -23.83
N HIS A 190 -3.22 -7.17 -22.71
CA HIS A 190 -3.65 -8.54 -22.43
C HIS A 190 -4.87 -8.59 -21.50
N TYR A 191 -5.75 -7.58 -21.57
CA TYR A 191 -7.03 -7.52 -20.87
C TYR A 191 -6.94 -7.44 -19.33
N ALA A 192 -5.79 -7.01 -18.80
CA ALA A 192 -5.74 -6.57 -17.40
C ALA A 192 -6.41 -5.19 -17.26
N GLU A 193 -7.18 -5.01 -16.20
CA GLU A 193 -7.73 -3.70 -15.83
C GLU A 193 -6.74 -3.01 -14.89
N VAL A 194 -6.18 -1.90 -15.35
CA VAL A 194 -5.15 -1.15 -14.60
C VAL A 194 -5.72 0.19 -14.19
N HIS A 195 -5.80 0.42 -12.88
CA HIS A 195 -6.22 1.67 -12.28
C HIS A 195 -4.99 2.40 -11.70
N TYR A 196 -4.80 3.62 -12.19
CA TYR A 196 -3.70 4.48 -11.76
C TYR A 196 -4.17 5.47 -10.69
N MET A 197 -3.47 5.50 -9.57
CA MET A 197 -3.71 6.43 -8.47
C MET A 197 -2.73 7.60 -8.57
N ASN A 198 -3.23 8.83 -8.59
CA ASN A 198 -2.39 10.03 -8.56
C ASN A 198 -1.90 10.32 -7.12
N THR A 199 -0.92 9.54 -6.66
CA THR A 199 -0.43 9.61 -5.26
C THR A 199 0.18 10.97 -4.93
N THR A 200 0.79 11.64 -5.91
CA THR A 200 1.35 12.98 -5.74
C THR A 200 0.26 14.00 -5.41
N ALA A 201 -0.85 13.99 -6.15
CA ALA A 201 -1.98 14.90 -5.89
C ALA A 201 -2.73 14.53 -4.59
N LEU A 202 -2.93 13.24 -4.34
CA LEU A 202 -3.76 12.76 -3.23
C LEU A 202 -3.07 12.87 -1.86
N ILE A 203 -1.81 12.44 -1.76
CA ILE A 203 -1.11 12.30 -0.48
C ILE A 203 0.29 12.94 -0.47
N ASN A 204 0.74 13.50 -1.59
CA ASN A 204 2.09 14.03 -1.76
C ASN A 204 3.17 13.01 -1.32
N GLY A 205 2.94 11.76 -1.70
CA GLY A 205 3.80 10.60 -1.40
C GLY A 205 3.59 9.50 -2.42
N ARG A 206 3.97 8.26 -2.07
CA ARG A 206 3.98 7.11 -2.99
C ARG A 206 3.09 5.98 -2.49
N LEU A 207 2.61 5.15 -3.41
CA LEU A 207 2.01 3.86 -3.07
C LEU A 207 3.13 2.86 -2.80
N GLN A 208 3.28 2.45 -1.54
CA GLN A 208 4.23 1.44 -1.07
C GLN A 208 3.57 0.07 -0.83
N ALA A 209 2.25 0.02 -0.74
CA ALA A 209 1.50 -1.19 -0.47
C ALA A 209 1.82 -2.32 -1.46
N SER A 210 2.04 -3.53 -0.95
CA SER A 210 2.28 -4.71 -1.76
C SER A 210 1.54 -5.93 -1.23
N PHE A 211 0.47 -6.29 -1.92
CA PHE A 211 -0.39 -7.41 -1.57
C PHE A 211 -1.22 -7.87 -2.76
N TRP A 212 -1.69 -9.12 -2.68
CA TRP A 212 -2.58 -9.73 -3.67
C TRP A 212 -3.84 -10.21 -2.97
N VAL A 213 -4.98 -10.09 -3.65
CA VAL A 213 -6.25 -10.73 -3.27
C VAL A 213 -6.72 -11.59 -4.43
N VAL A 214 -6.98 -12.87 -4.18
CA VAL A 214 -7.40 -13.83 -5.20
C VAL A 214 -8.75 -14.42 -4.80
N ASP A 215 -9.74 -14.24 -5.67
CA ASP A 215 -11.13 -14.69 -5.52
C ASP A 215 -11.76 -14.34 -4.15
N ARG A 216 -11.31 -13.23 -3.53
CA ARG A 216 -11.68 -12.82 -2.16
C ARG A 216 -11.54 -13.96 -1.13
N LYS A 217 -10.60 -14.88 -1.36
CA LYS A 217 -10.42 -16.12 -0.58
C LYS A 217 -8.98 -16.38 -0.19
N HIS A 218 -8.03 -15.96 -1.02
CA HIS A 218 -6.61 -16.14 -0.79
C HIS A 218 -5.90 -14.79 -0.86
N ILE A 219 -4.87 -14.60 -0.04
CA ILE A 219 -4.09 -13.35 -0.03
C ILE A 219 -2.59 -13.61 0.02
N TYR A 220 -1.84 -12.65 -0.51
CA TYR A 220 -0.42 -12.43 -0.23
C TYR A 220 -0.27 -11.04 0.37
N ILE A 221 0.53 -10.88 1.42
CA ILE A 221 1.00 -9.57 1.88
C ILE A 221 2.45 -9.70 2.36
N GLY A 222 3.31 -8.78 1.96
CA GLY A 222 4.73 -8.85 2.27
C GLY A 222 5.55 -7.73 1.64
N SER A 223 6.87 -7.82 1.76
CA SER A 223 7.78 -6.77 1.30
C SER A 223 8.04 -6.77 -0.21
N ALA A 224 7.79 -7.89 -0.89
CA ALA A 224 8.18 -8.04 -2.29
C ALA A 224 7.20 -7.36 -3.26
N SER A 225 7.73 -6.43 -4.06
CA SER A 225 7.05 -5.78 -5.18
C SER A 225 7.04 -6.62 -6.46
N MET A 226 6.27 -6.20 -7.47
CA MET A 226 6.30 -6.73 -8.85
C MET A 226 7.55 -6.26 -9.62
N ASP A 227 8.71 -6.56 -9.05
CA ASP A 227 10.05 -6.26 -9.58
C ASP A 227 10.83 -7.57 -9.66
N TRP A 228 11.46 -7.84 -10.80
CA TRP A 228 12.27 -9.04 -10.98
C TRP A 228 13.38 -9.18 -9.93
N ARG A 229 13.86 -8.05 -9.37
CA ARG A 229 14.85 -8.03 -8.29
C ARG A 229 14.27 -8.55 -6.98
N SER A 230 13.03 -8.21 -6.65
CA SER A 230 12.33 -8.70 -5.45
C SER A 230 12.12 -10.22 -5.51
N LEU A 231 11.98 -10.77 -6.72
CA LEU A 231 11.79 -12.21 -6.92
C LEU A 231 13.08 -13.03 -6.90
N ALA A 232 14.25 -12.41 -6.94
CA ALA A 232 15.50 -13.15 -7.13
C ALA A 232 16.74 -12.57 -6.43
N THR A 233 16.94 -11.25 -6.42
CA THR A 233 18.20 -10.64 -5.94
C THR A 233 18.07 -9.93 -4.60
N ARG A 234 16.85 -9.65 -4.13
CA ARG A 234 16.58 -9.07 -2.81
C ARG A 234 16.08 -10.14 -1.87
N LYS A 235 16.47 -10.02 -0.60
CA LYS A 235 15.90 -10.86 0.43
C LYS A 235 14.55 -10.30 0.85
N GLU A 236 13.48 -11.00 0.54
CA GLU A 236 12.10 -10.56 0.75
C GLU A 236 11.34 -11.56 1.62
N LEU A 237 10.32 -11.10 2.32
CA LEU A 237 9.47 -11.93 3.18
C LEU A 237 7.99 -11.52 3.01
N GLY A 238 7.10 -12.50 3.05
CA GLY A 238 5.67 -12.27 3.10
C GLY A 238 4.91 -13.48 3.61
N VAL A 239 3.60 -13.32 3.80
CA VAL A 239 2.71 -14.40 4.20
C VAL A 239 1.65 -14.61 3.13
N LEU A 240 1.46 -15.86 2.77
CA LEU A 240 0.30 -16.33 2.03
C LEU A 240 -0.74 -16.86 2.99
N VAL A 241 -1.99 -16.45 2.83
CA VAL A 241 -3.12 -17.01 3.58
C VAL A 241 -4.15 -17.56 2.61
N PHE A 242 -4.46 -18.84 2.74
CA PHE A 242 -5.40 -19.55 1.89
C PHE A 242 -6.70 -19.86 2.64
N ASP A 243 -7.79 -19.94 1.88
CA ASP A 243 -9.12 -20.36 2.35
C ASP A 243 -9.68 -19.46 3.47
N CYS A 244 -9.24 -18.19 3.47
CA CYS A 244 -9.46 -17.23 4.54
C CYS A 244 -10.28 -16.04 4.03
N SER A 245 -11.51 -16.32 3.60
CA SER A 245 -12.28 -15.29 2.91
C SER A 245 -12.67 -14.12 3.81
N CYS A 246 -12.80 -14.26 5.14
CA CYS A 246 -13.05 -13.11 6.00
C CYS A 246 -11.90 -12.09 5.97
N LEU A 247 -10.66 -12.58 6.06
CA LEU A 247 -9.48 -11.72 6.02
C LEU A 247 -9.24 -11.18 4.59
N ALA A 248 -9.48 -12.01 3.58
CA ALA A 248 -9.35 -11.60 2.17
C ALA A 248 -10.38 -10.53 1.78
N LEU A 249 -11.62 -10.62 2.28
CA LEU A 249 -12.63 -9.57 2.11
C LEU A 249 -12.18 -8.25 2.75
N ASP A 250 -11.60 -8.30 3.94
CA ASP A 250 -11.13 -7.08 4.61
C ASP A 250 -9.96 -6.42 3.86
N LEU A 251 -9.02 -7.22 3.32
CA LEU A 251 -7.93 -6.73 2.48
C LEU A 251 -8.44 -6.23 1.11
N HIS A 252 -9.46 -6.88 0.53
CA HIS A 252 -10.14 -6.40 -0.67
C HIS A 252 -10.70 -4.98 -0.48
N LYS A 253 -11.22 -4.63 0.70
CA LYS A 253 -11.69 -3.26 0.96
C LYS A 253 -10.56 -2.22 0.86
N VAL A 254 -9.31 -2.60 1.17
CA VAL A 254 -8.13 -1.75 0.95
C VAL A 254 -7.82 -1.64 -0.55
N PHE A 255 -7.91 -2.74 -1.30
CA PHE A 255 -7.79 -2.71 -2.76
C PHE A 255 -8.84 -1.80 -3.40
N SER A 256 -10.12 -1.97 -3.04
CA SER A 256 -11.25 -1.19 -3.56
C SER A 256 -11.12 0.29 -3.24
N LEU A 257 -10.50 0.65 -2.11
CA LEU A 257 -10.18 2.04 -1.80
C LEU A 257 -9.17 2.62 -2.80
N TYR A 258 -8.04 1.94 -3.05
CA TYR A 258 -7.06 2.42 -4.03
C TYR A 258 -7.63 2.42 -5.46
N TRP A 259 -8.39 1.39 -5.80
CA TRP A 259 -9.06 1.22 -7.09
C TRP A 259 -10.06 2.36 -7.38
N GLY A 260 -10.86 2.73 -6.39
CA GLY A 260 -11.88 3.78 -6.49
C GLY A 260 -11.31 5.21 -6.54
N LEU A 261 -10.02 5.39 -6.27
CA LEU A 261 -9.32 6.68 -6.39
C LEU A 261 -8.77 6.93 -7.80
N GLN A 262 -9.07 6.06 -8.76
CA GLN A 262 -8.73 6.29 -10.17
C GLN A 262 -9.33 7.63 -10.65
N TYR A 263 -8.50 8.43 -11.33
CA TYR A 263 -8.86 9.76 -11.85
C TYR A 263 -9.25 10.80 -10.78
N ARG A 264 -8.96 10.54 -9.50
CA ARG A 264 -9.16 11.52 -8.43
C ARG A 264 -7.84 12.24 -8.12
N ASP A 265 -7.92 13.56 -8.06
CA ASP A 265 -6.83 14.41 -7.58
C ASP A 265 -7.04 14.90 -6.14
N PHE A 266 -8.18 14.54 -5.53
CA PHE A 266 -8.50 14.86 -4.15
C PHE A 266 -9.15 13.68 -3.44
N ILE A 267 -8.93 13.60 -2.13
CA ILE A 267 -9.52 12.57 -1.28
C ILE A 267 -10.99 12.93 -1.00
N PRO A 268 -11.95 12.02 -1.20
CA PRO A 268 -13.35 12.26 -0.85
C PRO A 268 -13.52 12.66 0.62
N SER A 269 -14.43 13.60 0.90
CA SER A 269 -14.74 14.01 2.28
C SER A 269 -15.46 12.92 3.09
N PHE A 270 -16.08 11.96 2.41
CA PHE A 270 -16.68 10.78 3.00
C PHE A 270 -16.37 9.54 2.15
N TRP A 271 -16.09 8.44 2.83
CA TRP A 271 -15.89 7.14 2.20
C TRP A 271 -17.20 6.37 2.12
N SER A 272 -17.39 5.60 1.04
CA SER A 272 -18.48 4.64 0.96
C SER A 272 -18.35 3.58 2.06
N LYS A 273 -19.48 3.11 2.60
CA LYS A 273 -19.50 2.01 3.58
C LYS A 273 -18.81 0.75 3.06
N ARG A 274 -18.73 0.59 1.74
CA ARG A 274 -18.10 -0.56 1.08
C ARG A 274 -16.61 -0.69 1.37
N VAL A 275 -15.92 0.43 1.63
CA VAL A 275 -14.49 0.43 1.98
C VAL A 275 -14.23 0.53 3.49
N PHE A 276 -15.27 0.50 4.32
CA PHE A 276 -15.09 0.48 5.79
C PHE A 276 -14.51 -0.85 6.23
N ALA A 277 -13.52 -0.83 7.10
CA ALA A 277 -12.89 -2.05 7.60
C ALA A 277 -13.88 -2.96 8.33
N LEU A 278 -13.65 -4.27 8.19
CA LEU A 278 -14.37 -5.30 8.92
C LEU A 278 -13.75 -5.55 10.30
N PHE A 279 -12.43 -5.49 10.36
CA PHE A 279 -11.64 -5.84 11.54
C PHE A 279 -10.60 -4.77 11.82
N ASN A 280 -10.26 -4.62 13.09
CA ASN A 280 -9.28 -3.64 13.55
C ASN A 280 -8.62 -4.08 14.85
N ARG A 281 -7.75 -3.23 15.39
CA ARG A 281 -7.06 -3.45 16.66
C ARG A 281 -7.99 -3.82 17.83
N ASP A 282 -9.15 -3.18 17.91
CA ASP A 282 -10.04 -3.26 19.07
C ASP A 282 -11.05 -4.41 18.92
N ALA A 283 -11.36 -4.78 17.66
CA ALA A 283 -12.18 -5.93 17.27
C ALA A 283 -11.47 -6.71 16.14
N PRO A 284 -10.43 -7.51 16.46
CA PRO A 284 -9.72 -8.29 15.46
C PRO A 284 -10.57 -9.48 14.98
N LEU A 285 -10.23 -10.03 13.81
CA LEU A 285 -10.85 -11.26 13.33
C LEU A 285 -10.33 -12.44 14.16
N GLU A 286 -11.22 -13.12 14.87
CA GLU A 286 -10.96 -14.44 15.45
C GLU A 286 -10.99 -15.51 14.36
N LEU A 287 -9.91 -16.28 14.22
CA LEU A 287 -9.78 -17.29 13.17
C LEU A 287 -8.87 -18.45 13.59
N THR A 288 -8.81 -19.50 12.77
CA THR A 288 -7.84 -20.59 12.94
C THR A 288 -6.80 -20.53 11.82
N LEU A 289 -5.51 -20.42 12.15
CA LEU A 289 -4.38 -20.49 11.24
C LEU A 289 -3.66 -21.82 11.39
N ASN A 290 -3.65 -22.64 10.34
CA ASN A 290 -2.99 -23.96 10.35
C ASN A 290 -3.45 -24.88 11.50
N GLY A 291 -4.72 -24.76 11.89
CA GLY A 291 -5.31 -25.47 13.04
C GLY A 291 -5.28 -24.68 14.35
N THR A 292 -4.35 -23.73 14.51
CA THR A 292 -4.15 -22.96 15.75
C THR A 292 -5.08 -21.75 15.82
N LYS A 293 -5.64 -21.43 16.99
CA LYS A 293 -6.41 -20.17 17.12
C LYS A 293 -5.48 -18.97 17.00
N ALA A 294 -5.95 -17.95 16.28
CA ALA A 294 -5.24 -16.71 16.07
C ALA A 294 -6.24 -15.55 15.92
N GLN A 295 -5.73 -14.34 16.13
CA GLN A 295 -6.42 -13.10 15.80
C GLN A 295 -5.65 -12.42 14.66
N ALA A 296 -6.37 -11.78 13.73
CA ALA A 296 -5.71 -10.97 12.70
C ALA A 296 -6.53 -9.75 12.30
N TYR A 297 -5.85 -8.72 11.82
CA TYR A 297 -6.49 -7.56 11.19
C TYR A 297 -5.53 -6.84 10.25
N VAL A 298 -6.08 -6.13 9.27
CA VAL A 298 -5.32 -5.32 8.31
C VAL A 298 -5.25 -3.88 8.79
N SER A 299 -4.08 -3.27 8.65
CA SER A 299 -3.82 -1.85 8.89
C SER A 299 -3.49 -1.11 7.59
N SER A 300 -3.57 0.23 7.62
CA SER A 300 -3.26 1.05 6.44
C SER A 300 -2.62 2.38 6.82
N SER A 301 -1.94 2.99 5.85
CA SER A 301 -1.36 4.34 5.90
C SER A 301 -1.58 5.07 4.58
N PRO A 302 -1.42 6.41 4.54
CA PRO A 302 -1.33 7.34 5.67
C PRO A 302 -2.73 7.65 6.24
N GLU A 303 -2.79 8.35 7.37
CA GLU A 303 -4.04 8.68 8.09
C GLU A 303 -5.14 9.28 7.21
N VAL A 304 -4.76 10.10 6.21
CA VAL A 304 -5.71 10.74 5.28
C VAL A 304 -6.42 9.75 4.34
N LEU A 305 -5.88 8.55 4.13
CA LEU A 305 -6.49 7.49 3.31
C LEU A 305 -7.17 6.40 4.14
N ILE A 306 -7.32 6.60 5.46
CA ILE A 306 -7.90 5.58 6.34
C ILE A 306 -9.42 5.74 6.36
N PRO A 307 -10.19 4.74 5.89
CA PRO A 307 -11.64 4.76 5.99
C PRO A 307 -12.08 4.43 7.43
N LYS A 308 -13.37 4.62 7.70
CA LYS A 308 -13.93 4.35 9.03
C LYS A 308 -13.59 2.91 9.49
N HIS A 309 -13.28 2.78 10.78
CA HIS A 309 -12.98 1.53 11.48
C HIS A 309 -11.66 0.85 11.09
N ARG A 310 -10.90 1.31 10.09
CA ARG A 310 -9.57 0.76 9.78
C ARG A 310 -8.54 1.27 10.78
N SER A 311 -7.73 0.38 11.34
CA SER A 311 -6.56 0.78 12.15
C SER A 311 -5.46 1.35 11.27
N SER A 312 -4.78 2.39 11.74
CA SER A 312 -3.56 2.86 11.08
C SER A 312 -2.37 1.91 11.32
N ASP A 313 -1.35 1.93 10.46
CA ASP A 313 -0.12 1.17 10.71
C ASP A 313 0.56 1.62 12.02
N LEU A 314 0.52 2.91 12.35
CA LEU A 314 1.05 3.43 13.61
C LEU A 314 0.31 2.87 14.83
N GLU A 315 -1.00 2.76 14.74
CA GLU A 315 -1.83 2.14 15.77
C GLU A 315 -1.56 0.65 15.91
N ALA A 316 -1.36 -0.05 14.79
CA ALA A 316 -1.01 -1.47 14.77
C ALA A 316 0.37 -1.73 15.38
N ILE A 317 1.40 -1.00 14.95
CA ILE A 317 2.76 -1.09 15.51
C ILE A 317 2.75 -0.75 17.00
N SER A 318 2.03 0.30 17.40
CA SER A 318 1.88 0.67 18.81
C SER A 318 1.29 -0.47 19.63
N ARG A 319 0.18 -1.06 19.18
CA ARG A 319 -0.46 -2.19 19.86
C ARG A 319 0.50 -3.36 20.04
N VAL A 320 1.20 -3.74 18.98
CA VAL A 320 2.14 -4.88 18.99
C VAL A 320 3.31 -4.63 19.94
N ILE A 321 3.87 -3.42 19.97
CA ILE A 321 4.94 -3.06 20.92
C ILE A 321 4.42 -3.07 22.36
N GLN A 322 3.26 -2.47 22.61
CA GLN A 322 2.67 -2.35 23.96
C GLN A 322 2.35 -3.70 24.58
N GLU A 323 1.93 -4.66 23.77
CA GLU A 323 1.55 -5.99 24.23
C GLU A 323 2.73 -6.96 24.40
N ALA A 324 3.89 -6.66 23.81
CA ALA A 324 5.10 -7.45 23.98
C ALA A 324 5.53 -7.53 25.45
N ARG A 325 5.86 -8.72 25.94
CA ARG A 325 6.27 -8.94 27.34
C ARG A 325 7.73 -9.33 27.48
N HIS A 326 8.27 -10.05 26.50
CA HIS A 326 9.61 -10.64 26.62
C HIS A 326 10.59 -10.08 25.62
N PHE A 327 10.19 -9.95 24.36
CA PHE A 327 11.07 -9.41 23.33
C PHE A 327 10.32 -8.69 22.20
N ILE A 328 11.03 -7.82 21.50
CA ILE A 328 10.61 -7.16 20.27
C ILE A 328 11.77 -7.25 19.27
N TYR A 329 11.57 -7.99 18.18
CA TYR A 329 12.55 -8.16 17.11
C TYR A 329 12.05 -7.47 15.85
N ILE A 330 12.85 -6.58 15.29
CA ILE A 330 12.47 -5.68 14.19
C ILE A 330 13.45 -5.86 13.04
N SER A 331 12.95 -6.20 11.85
CA SER A 331 13.72 -6.22 10.62
C SER A 331 13.11 -5.25 9.62
N ILE A 332 13.87 -4.23 9.23
CA ILE A 332 13.43 -3.14 8.34
C ILE A 332 14.61 -2.69 7.46
N ILE A 333 14.33 -1.98 6.37
CA ILE A 333 15.38 -1.43 5.52
C ILE A 333 16.00 -0.21 6.18
N ASP A 334 15.18 0.79 6.51
CA ASP A 334 15.63 2.07 7.06
C ASP A 334 14.94 2.42 8.39
N TYR A 335 15.75 2.86 9.36
CA TYR A 335 15.29 3.41 10.64
C TYR A 335 15.67 4.89 10.74
N LEU A 336 14.72 5.78 10.52
CA LEU A 336 14.96 7.22 10.53
C LEU A 336 13.76 7.97 11.13
N PRO A 337 13.71 8.19 12.45
CA PRO A 337 12.63 8.90 13.14
C PRO A 337 12.69 10.41 12.89
N LEU A 338 12.67 10.80 11.61
CA LEU A 338 12.66 12.17 11.12
C LEU A 338 11.56 12.36 10.09
N LEU A 339 10.98 13.55 10.12
CA LEU A 339 10.13 14.07 9.07
C LEU A 339 10.91 15.16 8.31
N SER A 340 10.97 15.05 6.99
CA SER A 340 11.67 15.98 6.12
C SER A 340 10.78 16.39 4.96
N ARG A 341 10.13 17.55 5.09
CA ARG A 341 9.41 18.25 4.00
C ARG A 341 10.01 19.61 3.68
N SER A 342 10.43 20.35 4.70
CA SER A 342 11.02 21.69 4.56
C SER A 342 12.13 21.92 5.58
N ALA A 343 11.96 21.44 6.80
CA ALA A 343 12.99 21.32 7.82
C ALA A 343 12.89 19.95 8.47
N HIS A 344 14.04 19.38 8.84
CA HIS A 344 14.09 18.13 9.60
C HIS A 344 13.44 18.34 10.97
N ARG A 345 12.38 17.57 11.25
CA ARG A 345 11.74 17.53 12.57
C ARG A 345 11.84 16.11 13.11
N TYR A 346 12.15 16.00 14.39
CA TYR A 346 12.13 14.70 15.06
C TYR A 346 10.70 14.15 15.10
N TRP A 347 10.55 12.89 14.70
CA TRP A 347 9.29 12.18 14.62
C TRP A 347 9.31 11.01 15.59
N SER A 348 8.72 11.20 16.77
CA SER A 348 8.90 10.30 17.92
C SER A 348 7.97 9.08 17.93
N ARG A 349 6.96 9.00 17.05
CA ARG A 349 5.81 8.09 17.19
C ARG A 349 6.17 6.64 17.47
N ILE A 350 7.16 6.07 16.76
CA ILE A 350 7.64 4.70 16.99
C ILE A 350 8.86 4.68 17.93
N ASP A 351 9.79 5.64 17.78
CA ASP A 351 11.01 5.72 18.59
C ASP A 351 10.71 5.82 20.09
N SER A 352 9.69 6.58 20.50
CA SER A 352 9.27 6.70 21.90
C SER A 352 8.72 5.40 22.45
N LEU A 353 7.99 4.61 21.65
CA LEU A 353 7.45 3.32 22.07
C LEU A 353 8.55 2.30 22.33
N ILE A 354 9.60 2.31 21.50
CA ILE A 354 10.79 1.46 21.71
C ILE A 354 11.49 1.87 23.01
N ARG A 355 11.71 3.17 23.23
CA ARG A 355 12.33 3.69 24.47
C ARG A 355 11.53 3.32 25.71
N GLU A 356 10.21 3.44 25.64
CA GLU A 356 9.31 3.07 26.73
C GLU A 356 9.38 1.56 27.03
N ALA A 357 9.33 0.72 25.99
CA ALA A 357 9.45 -0.74 26.11
C ALA A 357 10.75 -1.16 26.80
N LEU A 358 11.86 -0.52 26.43
CA LEU A 358 13.18 -0.77 27.00
C LEU A 358 13.27 -0.35 28.47
N ILE A 359 12.90 0.90 28.77
CA ILE A 359 13.19 1.51 30.08
C ILE A 359 12.14 1.11 31.11
N LEU A 360 10.86 1.22 30.77
CA LEU A 360 9.76 1.05 31.73
C LEU A 360 9.33 -0.40 31.86
N ARG A 361 9.33 -1.15 30.75
CA ARG A 361 8.85 -2.53 30.70
C ARG A 361 9.96 -3.58 30.64
N ARG A 362 11.22 -3.16 30.47
CA ARG A 362 12.40 -4.04 30.40
C ARG A 362 12.28 -5.15 29.35
N VAL A 363 11.63 -4.84 28.24
CA VAL A 363 11.47 -5.76 27.11
C VAL A 363 12.77 -5.78 26.30
N ARG A 364 13.26 -6.97 25.92
CA ARG A 364 14.47 -7.10 25.09
C ARG A 364 14.18 -6.65 23.66
N VAL A 365 14.96 -5.73 23.12
CA VAL A 365 14.76 -5.26 21.74
C VAL A 365 15.97 -5.59 20.87
N ARG A 366 15.71 -6.12 19.67
CA ARG A 366 16.73 -6.32 18.62
C ARG A 366 16.30 -5.65 17.33
N LEU A 367 17.14 -4.77 16.80
CA LEU A 367 16.91 -4.10 15.50
C LEU A 367 17.92 -4.60 14.47
N LEU A 368 17.41 -5.24 13.41
CA LEU A 368 18.17 -5.63 12.24
C LEU A 368 17.85 -4.66 11.10
N ILE A 369 18.79 -3.81 10.76
CA ILE A 369 18.64 -2.75 9.75
C ILE A 369 19.44 -3.11 8.52
N SER A 370 18.88 -2.91 7.32
CA SER A 370 19.61 -3.19 6.09
C SER A 370 20.68 -2.15 5.82
N CYS A 371 21.84 -2.61 5.34
CA CYS A 371 22.92 -1.73 4.91
C CYS A 371 22.92 -1.67 3.39
N TRP A 372 22.48 -0.53 2.85
CA TRP A 372 22.33 -0.30 1.41
C TRP A 372 22.75 1.11 0.98
N GLU A 373 22.82 1.36 -0.33
CA GLU A 373 23.44 2.58 -0.89
C GLU A 373 22.81 3.90 -0.39
N LYS A 374 21.51 3.87 -0.10
CA LYS A 374 20.73 5.04 0.34
C LYS A 374 20.53 5.13 1.85
N THR A 375 21.18 4.26 2.64
CA THR A 375 21.07 4.29 4.10
C THR A 375 21.50 5.68 4.61
N HIS A 376 20.61 6.36 5.33
CA HIS A 376 20.90 7.72 5.80
C HIS A 376 21.97 7.71 6.92
N PRO A 377 22.97 8.61 6.93
CA PRO A 377 24.01 8.61 7.97
C PRO A 377 23.47 8.77 9.40
N LEU A 378 22.35 9.49 9.58
CA LEU A 378 21.71 9.64 10.89
C LEU A 378 21.08 8.33 11.42
N THR A 379 20.86 7.31 10.59
CA THR A 379 20.36 6.00 11.04
C THR A 379 21.25 5.44 12.15
N SER A 380 22.58 5.48 11.99
CA SER A 380 23.50 5.02 13.04
C SER A 380 23.39 5.85 14.31
N ASN A 381 23.19 7.17 14.18
CA ASN A 381 23.08 8.06 15.34
C ASN A 381 21.82 7.78 16.16
N PHE A 382 20.68 7.53 15.50
CA PHE A 382 19.43 7.17 16.19
C PHE A 382 19.51 5.79 16.85
N LEU A 383 20.08 4.80 16.16
CA LEU A 383 20.30 3.47 16.77
C LEU A 383 21.27 3.54 17.96
N TRP A 384 22.31 4.36 17.85
CA TRP A 384 23.24 4.59 18.95
C TRP A 384 22.55 5.24 20.14
N SER A 385 21.70 6.25 19.90
CA SER A 385 20.89 6.90 20.93
C SER A 385 19.97 5.94 21.68
N LEU A 386 19.41 4.93 21.00
CA LEU A 386 18.65 3.88 21.67
C LEU A 386 19.57 2.99 22.51
N ARG A 387 20.73 2.59 21.97
CA ARG A 387 21.67 1.68 22.64
C ARG A 387 22.25 2.26 23.92
N THR A 388 22.55 3.55 23.92
CA THR A 388 23.11 4.23 25.11
C THR A 388 22.16 4.24 26.30
N LEU A 389 20.84 4.06 26.09
CA LEU A 389 19.86 3.98 27.19
C LEU A 389 20.09 2.77 28.10
N CYS A 390 20.65 1.68 27.57
CA CYS A 390 20.86 0.42 28.30
C CYS A 390 22.30 0.20 28.77
N MET A 391 23.23 1.13 28.57
CA MET A 391 24.67 0.88 28.86
C MET A 391 24.95 0.62 30.34
N ASP A 392 24.34 1.41 31.23
CA ASP A 392 24.60 1.34 32.68
C ASP A 392 23.42 0.74 33.47
N GLN A 393 22.40 0.24 32.78
CA GLN A 393 21.20 -0.33 33.42
C GLN A 393 21.22 -1.86 33.41
N ALA A 394 21.33 -2.44 34.60
CA ALA A 394 21.09 -3.87 34.80
C ALA A 394 19.65 -4.22 34.33
N ASN A 395 19.52 -5.30 33.54
CA ASN A 395 18.25 -5.76 32.94
C ASN A 395 17.65 -4.89 31.83
N CYS A 396 18.45 -4.02 31.20
CA CYS A 396 18.09 -3.36 29.94
C CYS A 396 18.84 -4.04 28.78
N SER A 397 18.15 -4.42 27.71
CA SER A 397 18.76 -5.16 26.60
C SER A 397 18.27 -4.62 25.25
N LEU A 398 19.10 -3.77 24.65
CA LEU A 398 18.97 -3.36 23.25
C LEU A 398 20.21 -3.79 22.47
N GLU A 399 19.99 -4.53 21.38
CA GLU A 399 21.01 -4.79 20.38
C GLU A 399 20.57 -4.24 19.02
N ALA A 400 21.49 -3.65 18.28
CA ALA A 400 21.26 -3.21 16.90
C ALA A 400 22.38 -3.74 16.00
N ARG A 401 22.00 -4.29 14.85
CA ARG A 401 22.92 -4.83 13.84
C ARG A 401 22.52 -4.36 12.45
N PHE A 402 23.52 -4.24 11.59
CA PHE A 402 23.33 -4.01 10.17
C PHE A 402 23.46 -5.31 9.40
N PHE A 403 22.50 -5.59 8.52
CA PHE A 403 22.57 -6.68 7.56
C PHE A 403 23.30 -6.17 6.30
N ASN A 404 24.51 -6.65 6.06
CA ASN A 404 25.35 -6.27 4.94
C ASN A 404 25.73 -7.52 4.12
N PRO A 405 24.99 -7.82 3.05
CA PRO A 405 25.36 -8.89 2.14
C PRO A 405 26.61 -8.46 1.35
N ARG A 406 27.51 -9.41 1.05
CA ARG A 406 28.87 -9.10 0.57
C ARG A 406 28.86 -8.20 -0.68
N VAL A 407 29.75 -7.21 -0.71
CA VAL A 407 30.01 -6.36 -1.88
C VAL A 407 30.65 -7.21 -2.99
N ARG A 408 30.10 -7.16 -4.20
CA ARG A 408 30.74 -7.72 -5.40
C ARG A 408 32.05 -7.01 -5.72
N SER A 409 32.90 -7.64 -6.54
CA SER A 409 34.18 -7.10 -7.01
C SER A 409 34.03 -5.75 -7.75
N ASP A 410 32.85 -5.47 -8.30
CA ASP A 410 32.48 -4.23 -9.01
C ASP A 410 31.96 -3.11 -8.08
N GLY A 411 31.88 -3.36 -6.77
CA GLY A 411 31.38 -2.40 -5.78
C GLY A 411 29.86 -2.38 -5.61
N SER A 412 29.10 -3.22 -6.34
CA SER A 412 27.65 -3.35 -6.15
C SER A 412 27.31 -4.17 -4.90
N LEU A 413 26.27 -3.74 -4.17
CA LEU A 413 25.68 -4.54 -3.09
C LEU A 413 24.69 -5.53 -3.71
N GLN A 414 24.92 -6.81 -3.53
CA GLN A 414 23.98 -7.87 -3.90
C GLN A 414 23.35 -8.42 -2.63
N GLY A 415 22.06 -8.80 -2.63
CA GLY A 415 21.44 -9.49 -1.50
C GLY A 415 20.80 -8.60 -0.41
N VAL A 416 20.45 -7.34 -0.70
CA VAL A 416 19.90 -6.41 0.30
C VAL A 416 18.68 -7.03 0.99
N ASN A 417 18.64 -6.95 2.33
CA ASN A 417 17.48 -7.37 3.11
C ASN A 417 16.36 -6.32 2.95
N HIS A 418 15.22 -6.73 2.40
CA HIS A 418 14.06 -5.89 2.17
C HIS A 418 12.89 -6.22 3.09
N ASN A 419 13.11 -7.11 4.07
CA ASN A 419 12.13 -7.48 5.07
C ASN A 419 11.64 -6.25 5.84
N ARG A 420 10.32 -6.17 6.05
CA ARG A 420 9.64 -5.14 6.84
C ARG A 420 8.67 -5.81 7.79
N PHE A 421 9.18 -6.28 8.92
CA PHE A 421 8.35 -6.91 9.93
C PHE A 421 8.88 -6.68 11.34
N MET A 422 7.98 -6.86 12.29
CA MET A 422 8.27 -6.92 13.72
C MET A 422 7.61 -8.18 14.29
N VAL A 423 8.34 -8.89 15.16
CA VAL A 423 7.84 -10.07 15.86
C VAL A 423 8.12 -9.95 17.36
N THR A 424 7.13 -10.30 18.16
CA THR A 424 7.19 -10.31 19.63
C THR A 424 6.94 -11.71 20.16
N ASP A 425 6.80 -11.87 21.47
CA ASP A 425 6.45 -13.15 22.09
C ASP A 425 5.02 -13.62 21.81
N ARG A 426 4.16 -12.77 21.23
CA ARG A 426 2.76 -13.10 20.96
C ARG A 426 2.25 -12.65 19.60
N ASP A 427 2.83 -11.58 19.06
CA ASP A 427 2.26 -10.84 17.95
C ASP A 427 3.30 -10.63 16.84
N VAL A 428 2.82 -10.62 15.59
CA VAL A 428 3.59 -10.28 14.39
C VAL A 428 2.93 -9.09 13.73
N TYR A 429 3.75 -8.13 13.28
CA TYR A 429 3.37 -7.09 12.34
C TYR A 429 4.19 -7.25 11.05
N LEU A 430 3.51 -7.43 9.92
CA LEU A 430 4.07 -7.41 8.58
C LEU A 430 3.60 -6.12 7.90
N GLY A 431 4.52 -5.29 7.44
CA GLY A 431 4.19 -3.99 6.84
C GLY A 431 4.88 -3.76 5.51
N ASN A 432 4.46 -2.71 4.82
CA ASN A 432 5.10 -2.25 3.58
C ASN A 432 5.97 -1.00 3.74
N LEU A 433 5.90 -0.32 4.89
CA LEU A 433 6.63 0.92 5.16
C LEU A 433 7.86 0.66 6.03
N ASP A 434 8.94 1.36 5.72
CA ASP A 434 10.13 1.43 6.56
C ASP A 434 9.90 2.37 7.76
N TRP A 435 10.73 2.27 8.81
CA TRP A 435 10.50 3.02 10.04
C TRP A 435 11.07 4.44 9.94
N VAL A 436 10.50 5.16 8.98
CA VAL A 436 10.86 6.51 8.57
C VAL A 436 9.64 7.41 8.72
N GLY A 437 9.81 8.57 9.37
CA GLY A 437 8.67 9.45 9.68
C GLY A 437 7.91 9.96 8.44
N ASN A 438 8.63 10.18 7.33
CA ASN A 438 8.00 10.55 6.06
C ASN A 438 7.08 9.46 5.50
N GLU A 439 7.46 8.19 5.60
CA GLU A 439 6.71 7.10 4.98
C GLU A 439 5.33 6.93 5.63
N PHE A 440 5.25 6.88 6.96
CA PHE A 440 3.96 6.81 7.64
C PHE A 440 3.09 8.05 7.47
N THR A 441 3.69 9.21 7.15
CA THR A 441 2.95 10.46 7.01
C THR A 441 2.41 10.66 5.59
N PHE A 442 3.13 10.19 4.57
CA PHE A 442 2.84 10.51 3.17
C PHE A 442 2.69 9.31 2.25
N ASP A 443 3.28 8.16 2.57
CA ASP A 443 3.25 6.98 1.70
C ASP A 443 2.06 6.06 2.05
N ALA A 444 1.38 5.58 1.01
CA ALA A 444 0.26 4.66 1.14
C ALA A 444 0.77 3.23 1.31
N GLY A 445 0.54 2.64 2.49
CA GLY A 445 0.97 1.31 2.85
C GLY A 445 -0.20 0.47 3.38
N ALA A 446 0.03 -0.85 3.41
CA ALA A 446 -0.83 -1.80 4.12
C ALA A 446 0.02 -2.63 5.07
N GLY A 447 -0.60 -3.07 6.17
CA GLY A 447 0.00 -3.96 7.14
C GLY A 447 -0.95 -5.08 7.56
N LEU A 448 -0.38 -6.15 8.08
CA LEU A 448 -1.11 -7.28 8.66
C LEU A 448 -0.57 -7.55 10.05
N VAL A 449 -1.47 -7.58 11.03
CA VAL A 449 -1.18 -8.06 12.38
C VAL A 449 -1.72 -9.47 12.53
N ILE A 450 -0.89 -10.38 13.06
CA ILE A 450 -1.29 -11.73 13.47
C ILE A 450 -0.90 -11.91 14.92
N SER A 451 -1.87 -12.25 15.76
CA SER A 451 -1.71 -12.44 17.19
C SER A 451 -2.04 -13.88 17.56
N GLN A 452 -1.17 -14.53 18.31
CA GLN A 452 -1.36 -15.92 18.77
C GLN A 452 -1.28 -15.94 20.30
N PRO A 453 -2.42 -15.76 21.00
CA PRO A 453 -2.44 -15.68 22.45
C PRO A 453 -1.96 -16.99 23.09
N GLN A 454 -1.20 -16.86 24.19
CA GLN A 454 -0.64 -17.97 24.95
C GLN A 454 -1.75 -18.89 25.49
N GLY A 455 -1.53 -20.21 25.45
CA GLY A 455 -2.44 -21.22 26.02
C GLY A 455 -2.85 -22.35 25.07
N ILE A 456 -2.23 -22.46 23.89
CA ILE A 456 -2.53 -23.50 22.91
C ILE A 456 -1.26 -24.31 22.66
N GLU A 457 -1.10 -25.39 23.42
CA GLU A 457 -0.11 -26.45 23.14
C GLU A 457 -0.54 -27.22 21.88
N GLU A 458 -0.40 -26.60 20.72
CA GLU A 458 -0.60 -27.29 19.45
C GLU A 458 0.76 -27.71 18.86
N ARG A 459 0.79 -28.89 18.24
CA ARG A 459 2.01 -29.49 17.67
C ARG A 459 2.61 -28.71 16.49
N ASN A 460 1.88 -27.75 15.94
CA ASN A 460 2.29 -27.02 14.73
C ASN A 460 2.99 -25.72 15.09
N SER A 461 4.11 -25.42 14.42
CA SER A 461 4.81 -24.15 14.61
C SER A 461 3.93 -22.98 14.19
N THR A 462 3.76 -22.03 15.11
CA THR A 462 2.93 -20.86 14.94
C THR A 462 3.57 -19.86 13.96
N VAL A 463 2.80 -18.94 13.38
CA VAL A 463 3.36 -17.91 12.48
C VAL A 463 4.35 -17.03 13.23
N VAL A 464 4.04 -16.71 14.50
CA VAL A 464 4.94 -15.98 15.42
C VAL A 464 6.27 -16.72 15.58
N GLU A 465 6.24 -18.03 15.85
CA GLU A 465 7.45 -18.85 15.99
C GLU A 465 8.25 -18.94 14.68
N GLN A 466 7.58 -19.10 13.53
CA GLN A 466 8.24 -19.15 12.23
C GLN A 466 8.96 -17.85 11.90
N LEU A 467 8.32 -16.68 12.10
CA LEU A 467 8.96 -15.38 11.86
C LEU A 467 10.08 -15.10 12.86
N LYS A 468 9.92 -15.51 14.13
CA LYS A 468 10.99 -15.43 15.12
C LYS A 468 12.21 -16.23 14.65
N ALA A 469 12.00 -17.46 14.17
CA ALA A 469 13.07 -18.31 13.67
C ALA A 469 13.76 -17.70 12.43
N VAL A 470 13.01 -17.06 11.52
CA VAL A 470 13.58 -16.32 10.39
C VAL A 470 14.43 -15.14 10.88
N PHE A 471 13.92 -14.35 11.82
CA PHE A 471 14.67 -13.24 12.40
C PHE A 471 15.97 -13.73 13.05
N GLU A 472 15.91 -14.78 13.88
CA GLU A 472 17.09 -15.30 14.57
C GLU A 472 18.11 -15.91 13.60
N ARG A 473 17.66 -16.63 12.57
CA ARG A 473 18.52 -17.12 11.48
C ARG A 473 19.28 -15.97 10.83
N ASP A 474 18.58 -14.90 10.46
CA ASP A 474 19.19 -13.75 9.81
C ASP A 474 20.11 -12.99 10.78
N TRP A 475 19.70 -12.83 12.04
CA TRP A 475 20.43 -12.14 13.12
C TRP A 475 21.76 -12.79 13.49
N PHE A 476 21.79 -14.13 13.56
CA PHE A 476 22.99 -14.89 13.88
C PHE A 476 23.82 -15.25 12.65
N SER A 477 23.39 -14.82 11.46
CA SER A 477 24.15 -15.04 10.23
C SER A 477 25.43 -14.21 10.19
N HIS A 478 26.39 -14.68 9.40
CA HIS A 478 27.66 -14.01 9.15
C HIS A 478 27.53 -12.73 8.29
N TYR A 479 26.33 -12.43 7.80
CA TYR A 479 25.99 -11.20 7.06
C TYR A 479 25.65 -10.03 7.99
N THR A 480 25.63 -10.25 9.31
CA THR A 480 25.29 -9.21 10.27
C THR A 480 26.52 -8.62 10.95
N HIS A 481 26.49 -7.30 11.14
CA HIS A 481 27.53 -6.57 11.84
C HIS A 481 26.94 -5.73 12.97
N SER A 482 27.51 -5.85 14.16
CA SER A 482 27.11 -5.04 15.32
C SER A 482 27.41 -3.56 15.11
N LEU A 483 26.51 -2.71 15.63
CA LEU A 483 26.72 -1.26 15.70
C LEU A 483 28.00 -0.94 16.50
N GLN A 484 28.83 -0.01 16.00
CA GLN A 484 30.04 0.49 16.66
C GLN A 484 29.89 1.99 16.95
N ALA A 485 30.41 2.45 18.10
CA ALA A 485 30.26 3.84 18.60
C ALA A 485 30.77 4.90 17.62
N ASP A 486 31.89 4.60 16.95
CA ASP A 486 32.68 5.58 16.20
C ASP A 486 32.79 5.25 14.70
N LYS A 487 31.98 4.31 14.21
CA LYS A 487 31.99 3.93 12.80
C LYS A 487 30.60 3.98 12.23
N ILE A 488 30.38 4.95 11.35
CA ILE A 488 29.25 4.90 10.42
C ILE A 488 29.47 3.64 9.58
N PRO A 489 28.52 2.68 9.56
CA PRO A 489 28.65 1.51 8.71
C PRO A 489 28.80 1.97 7.27
N VAL A 490 29.88 1.55 6.62
CA VAL A 490 30.12 1.88 5.22
C VAL A 490 29.19 1.03 4.38
N CYS A 491 27.97 1.52 4.18
CA CYS A 491 26.99 0.96 3.26
C CYS A 491 27.22 1.45 1.82
N ASN A 492 28.17 2.36 1.60
CA ASN A 492 28.58 2.87 0.30
C ASN A 492 30.07 2.61 0.05
N LYS A 493 30.40 1.68 -0.87
CA LYS A 493 31.77 1.54 -1.40
C LYS A 493 31.98 2.30 -2.72
N ARG A 494 31.43 3.51 -2.85
CA ARG A 494 31.93 4.48 -3.82
C ARG A 494 32.67 5.57 -3.05
N GLN A 495 33.97 5.64 -3.27
CA GLN A 495 34.98 6.46 -2.57
C GLN A 495 35.53 5.84 -1.27
N VAL A 496 36.59 5.05 -1.40
CA VAL A 496 37.94 5.30 -0.85
C VAL A 496 38.79 4.18 -1.43
N ASN A 497 39.52 4.48 -2.51
CA ASN A 497 40.73 3.77 -2.96
C ASN A 497 41.30 4.56 -4.14
N ALA A 498 41.90 5.71 -3.85
CA ALA A 498 43.08 6.14 -4.58
C ALA A 498 44.22 6.03 -3.56
N PRO A 499 45.18 5.11 -3.74
CA PRO A 499 46.42 5.20 -3.00
C PRO A 499 47.12 6.46 -3.48
N VAL A 500 47.37 7.39 -2.56
CA VAL A 500 48.41 8.40 -2.77
C VAL A 500 49.71 7.61 -2.91
N SER A 501 50.20 7.48 -4.14
CA SER A 501 51.56 7.01 -4.38
C SER A 501 52.49 8.01 -3.70
N ALA A 502 52.99 7.65 -2.53
CA ALA A 502 54.22 8.20 -2.00
C ALA A 502 55.33 7.74 -2.97
N GLY A 503 55.81 8.68 -3.79
CA GLY A 503 57.00 8.47 -4.60
C GLY A 503 58.18 8.15 -3.69
N HIS A 504 58.82 7.01 -3.95
CA HIS A 504 60.16 6.71 -3.49
C HIS A 504 61.14 7.65 -4.20
N ASP A 505 61.76 8.56 -3.48
CA ASP A 505 63.03 9.15 -3.86
C ASP A 505 64.05 8.86 -2.75
N GLU A 506 65.09 8.10 -3.11
CA GLU A 506 66.26 7.83 -2.29
C GLU A 506 67.11 9.11 -2.05
N PRO A 507 67.87 9.19 -0.95
CA PRO A 507 68.62 10.40 -0.59
C PRO A 507 70.03 10.43 -1.20
N VAL A 508 70.42 11.58 -1.75
CA VAL A 508 71.80 11.92 -2.14
C VAL A 508 72.21 13.24 -1.45
N PRO A 509 73.47 13.40 -0.96
CA PRO A 509 73.73 14.17 0.25
C PRO A 509 74.20 15.63 0.05
N ILE A 510 73.88 16.43 1.08
CA ILE A 510 74.55 17.60 1.67
C ILE A 510 75.39 18.49 0.74
N ARG A 511 74.96 19.76 0.60
CA ARG A 511 75.88 20.90 0.52
C ARG A 511 75.34 22.11 1.30
N ALA A 512 76.19 22.62 2.19
CA ALA A 512 75.93 23.75 3.07
C ALA A 512 75.96 25.10 2.34
N GLY A 513 75.16 26.07 2.82
CA GLY A 513 75.19 27.46 2.36
C GLY A 513 74.16 28.34 3.07
N GLN A 514 74.59 28.88 4.21
CA GLN A 514 74.22 30.09 5.00
C GLN A 514 72.91 30.91 4.82
N PRO A 515 72.51 31.65 5.90
CA PRO A 515 71.18 32.24 6.11
C PRO A 515 71.11 33.76 5.77
N ASP A 516 69.90 34.29 5.59
CA ASP A 516 69.35 35.40 6.41
C ASP A 516 68.12 36.11 5.80
N ASP A 517 67.24 36.51 6.73
CA ASP A 517 66.45 37.74 6.83
C ASP A 517 65.34 38.12 5.83
N GLY A 518 64.12 38.30 6.37
CA GLY A 518 63.08 39.17 5.79
C GLY A 518 61.65 38.87 6.25
N PRO A 519 60.93 39.81 6.93
CA PRO A 519 59.64 39.56 7.58
C PRO A 519 58.42 39.69 6.64
N PRO A 520 57.22 39.20 7.03
CA PRO A 520 56.06 39.15 6.14
C PRO A 520 55.20 40.43 6.25
N PRO A 521 54.44 40.78 5.20
CA PRO A 521 53.27 41.62 5.39
C PRO A 521 51.97 41.03 4.81
N THR A 522 51.02 40.87 5.73
CA THR A 522 49.64 41.40 5.74
C THR A 522 48.71 41.30 4.52
N ARG A 523 47.55 40.71 4.81
CA ARG A 523 46.26 40.87 4.09
C ARG A 523 45.70 42.29 4.19
N HIS A 524 45.08 42.79 3.11
CA HIS A 524 43.76 43.45 3.19
C HIS A 524 43.03 43.58 1.84
N ASN A 525 41.74 43.20 1.89
CA ASN A 525 40.55 43.86 1.32
C ASN A 525 40.50 44.29 -0.16
N ARG A 526 39.50 43.78 -0.92
CA ARG A 526 38.17 44.38 -1.23
C ARG A 526 37.60 43.75 -2.52
N LYS A 527 36.40 43.16 -2.43
CA LYS A 527 35.09 43.65 -2.94
C LYS A 527 34.85 43.54 -4.46
N ASP A 528 33.75 42.84 -4.75
CA ASP A 528 32.72 43.07 -5.77
C ASP A 528 33.12 43.47 -7.19
N VAL A 529 32.60 42.72 -8.18
CA VAL A 529 31.50 43.18 -9.04
C VAL A 529 31.20 42.12 -10.12
N ARG A 530 29.89 41.90 -10.34
CA ARG A 530 29.23 41.17 -11.44
C ARG A 530 29.85 41.43 -12.82
N GLN A 531 29.81 40.42 -13.69
CA GLN A 531 29.26 40.55 -15.06
C GLN A 531 29.20 39.20 -15.80
N THR A 532 28.00 38.81 -16.22
CA THR A 532 27.76 38.01 -17.46
C THR A 532 27.80 38.93 -18.67
N PRO A 533 28.21 38.43 -19.85
CA PRO A 533 27.30 38.42 -21.01
C PRO A 533 27.45 37.16 -21.91
N VAL A 534 26.35 36.54 -22.37
CA VAL A 534 25.69 36.64 -23.70
C VAL A 534 26.28 35.76 -24.84
N LYS A 535 25.41 34.84 -25.31
CA LYS A 535 25.16 34.24 -26.65
C LYS A 535 26.11 34.48 -27.83
N THR A 536 26.33 33.40 -28.60
CA THR A 536 26.22 33.19 -30.08
C THR A 536 26.66 31.73 -30.39
N ARG A 537 26.31 31.00 -31.46
CA ARG A 537 25.32 31.00 -32.54
C ARG A 537 25.40 29.60 -33.21
N HIS A 538 24.37 29.26 -33.97
CA HIS A 538 24.19 28.10 -34.85
C HIS A 538 25.32 27.79 -35.84
N HIS A 539 25.43 26.51 -36.22
CA HIS A 539 25.70 26.09 -37.60
C HIS A 539 24.92 24.81 -37.95
N ASP A 540 24.11 24.93 -38.99
CA ASP A 540 23.55 23.86 -39.83
C ASP A 540 24.44 23.74 -41.07
N ASP A 541 24.67 22.53 -41.59
CA ASP A 541 24.53 22.26 -43.03
C ASP A 541 24.71 20.76 -43.42
N ARG A 542 23.71 20.30 -44.19
CA ARG A 542 23.77 19.50 -45.43
C ARG A 542 23.97 17.97 -45.44
N LEU A 543 22.84 17.33 -45.74
CA LEU A 543 22.46 16.61 -46.99
C LEU A 543 23.33 15.44 -47.50
N GLY A 544 22.65 14.29 -47.62
CA GLY A 544 22.97 13.21 -48.58
C GLY A 544 21.84 12.20 -48.64
N ASN A 545 20.98 12.30 -49.67
CA ASN A 545 19.85 11.42 -49.92
C ASN A 545 20.08 10.72 -51.27
N VAL A 546 20.10 9.38 -51.32
CA VAL A 546 20.04 8.58 -52.56
C VAL A 546 19.21 7.32 -52.34
N GLY A 547 18.04 7.28 -52.98
CA GLY A 547 17.71 6.28 -54.00
C GLY A 547 17.40 4.82 -53.61
N ARG A 548 16.10 4.55 -53.49
CA ARG A 548 15.34 3.30 -53.76
C ARG A 548 16.02 2.17 -54.58
N GLN A 549 15.80 0.94 -54.15
CA GLN A 549 15.33 -0.17 -55.00
C GLN A 549 14.65 -1.25 -54.15
N GLY A 550 13.45 -1.68 -54.55
CA GLY A 550 12.71 -2.78 -53.93
C GLY A 550 12.76 -4.05 -54.77
N LYS A 551 12.56 -5.20 -54.12
CA LYS A 551 11.91 -6.38 -54.71
C LYS A 551 11.47 -7.37 -53.62
N ALA A 552 10.30 -7.92 -53.83
CA ALA A 552 9.66 -8.97 -53.04
C ALA A 552 10.25 -10.35 -53.35
N ASP A 553 10.10 -11.28 -52.38
CA ASP A 553 9.54 -12.64 -52.54
C ASP A 553 10.11 -13.59 -51.46
N GLY A 554 9.23 -14.35 -50.80
CA GLY A 554 9.58 -15.48 -49.92
C GLY A 554 10.13 -16.69 -50.71
N PRO A 555 10.30 -17.90 -50.13
CA PRO A 555 9.58 -18.46 -48.99
C PRO A 555 10.45 -19.22 -47.94
N ALA A 556 9.82 -19.61 -46.83
CA ALA A 556 10.28 -20.68 -45.93
C ALA A 556 10.27 -22.05 -46.67
N PRO A 557 11.05 -23.07 -46.24
CA PRO A 557 10.60 -23.96 -45.15
C PRO A 557 11.72 -24.62 -44.32
N SER A 558 11.40 -25.07 -43.10
CA SER A 558 11.59 -26.46 -42.67
C SER A 558 11.08 -26.66 -41.24
N LEU A 559 10.14 -27.59 -41.12
CA LEU A 559 9.82 -28.32 -39.91
C LEU A 559 11.07 -29.07 -39.45
N ASP A 560 11.33 -29.10 -38.15
CA ASP A 560 11.83 -30.34 -37.57
C ASP A 560 11.20 -30.61 -36.21
N SER A 561 10.76 -31.86 -36.09
CA SER A 561 9.93 -32.40 -35.04
C SER A 561 10.77 -33.37 -34.22
N HIS A 562 10.99 -33.09 -32.94
CA HIS A 562 11.44 -34.11 -31.99
C HIS A 562 10.38 -34.35 -30.92
N ARG A 563 9.79 -35.54 -31.03
CA ARG A 563 8.81 -36.15 -30.15
C ARG A 563 9.54 -37.27 -29.42
N GLU A 564 9.79 -37.11 -28.12
CA GLU A 564 10.16 -38.24 -27.27
C GLU A 564 9.00 -38.61 -26.36
N ARG A 565 8.72 -39.91 -26.36
CA ARG A 565 7.64 -40.61 -25.68
C ARG A 565 8.32 -41.54 -24.68
N GLY A 566 8.13 -41.29 -23.39
CA GLY A 566 8.38 -42.24 -22.31
C GLY A 566 7.08 -42.49 -21.57
N ARG A 567 6.57 -43.71 -21.69
CA ARG A 567 5.36 -44.25 -21.03
C ARG A 567 5.87 -45.07 -19.86
N ASP A 568 5.31 -44.93 -18.66
CA ASP A 568 5.20 -46.07 -17.75
C ASP A 568 3.94 -46.06 -16.88
N LYS A 569 3.51 -47.29 -16.61
CA LYS A 569 2.16 -47.72 -16.20
C LYS A 569 1.82 -47.52 -14.73
N THR A 570 0.52 -47.41 -14.53
CA THR A 570 -0.31 -47.57 -13.32
C THR A 570 -0.06 -48.82 -12.47
N SER A 571 -0.30 -48.71 -11.15
CA SER A 571 -1.01 -49.72 -10.33
C SER A 571 -1.60 -49.08 -9.04
N PRO A 572 -2.83 -49.46 -8.61
CA PRO A 572 -3.50 -48.93 -7.43
C PRO A 572 -3.35 -49.85 -6.20
N LEU A 573 -3.41 -49.29 -5.00
CA LEU A 573 -3.55 -50.04 -3.74
C LEU A 573 -4.80 -49.56 -3.00
N ASP A 574 -5.69 -50.51 -2.76
CA ASP A 574 -6.88 -50.42 -1.92
C ASP A 574 -6.58 -51.11 -0.57
N ASP A 575 -7.38 -50.68 0.41
CA ASP A 575 -7.92 -51.47 1.53
C ASP A 575 -7.40 -51.25 2.98
N ARG A 576 -8.44 -51.25 3.84
CA ARG A 576 -8.52 -51.45 5.29
C ARG A 576 -8.61 -50.27 6.27
N ARG A 577 -9.88 -49.89 6.46
CA ARG A 577 -10.60 -49.65 7.73
C ARG A 577 -9.94 -50.20 9.01
N VAL A 578 -9.92 -49.37 10.05
CA VAL A 578 -10.23 -49.79 11.44
C VAL A 578 -11.11 -48.72 12.10
N GLN A 579 -12.36 -49.08 12.36
CA GLN A 579 -13.25 -48.41 13.32
C GLN A 579 -12.84 -48.83 14.73
N VAL A 580 -12.72 -47.88 15.66
CA VAL A 580 -12.83 -48.15 17.09
C VAL A 580 -14.01 -47.36 17.63
N LYS A 581 -14.90 -48.09 18.30
CA LYS A 581 -16.17 -47.68 18.88
C LYS A 581 -16.03 -47.86 20.41
N GLY A 582 -16.44 -46.87 21.19
CA GLY A 582 -16.54 -46.91 22.66
C GLY A 582 -17.06 -45.56 23.15
N VAL A 583 -18.38 -45.33 23.30
CA VAL A 583 -19.31 -45.74 24.38
C VAL A 583 -19.21 -44.84 25.64
N TYR A 584 -20.17 -43.91 25.71
CA TYR A 584 -21.04 -43.47 26.83
C TYR A 584 -20.54 -42.99 28.22
N ARG A 585 -21.36 -42.04 28.72
CA ARG A 585 -21.62 -41.54 30.10
C ARG A 585 -20.87 -40.27 30.50
N ASP A 586 -21.46 -39.31 31.19
CA ASP A 586 -22.83 -39.00 31.61
C ASP A 586 -22.84 -37.49 31.95
N ASP A 587 -23.94 -36.81 31.66
CA ASP A 587 -24.29 -35.50 32.21
C ASP A 587 -24.62 -35.64 33.71
N PRO A 588 -24.49 -34.59 34.54
CA PRO A 588 -25.75 -33.98 34.97
C PRO A 588 -25.72 -32.47 35.30
N THR A 589 -26.87 -31.86 34.98
CA THR A 589 -27.63 -30.88 35.78
C THR A 589 -27.13 -29.44 35.93
N ASP A 590 -27.85 -28.58 35.21
CA ASP A 590 -28.20 -27.17 35.48
C ASP A 590 -28.88 -27.01 36.87
N PRO A 591 -28.89 -25.80 37.48
CA PRO A 591 -30.03 -24.92 37.21
C PRO A 591 -29.75 -23.40 37.20
N HIS A 592 -30.45 -22.72 36.28
CA HIS A 592 -31.17 -21.44 36.39
C HIS A 592 -30.82 -20.44 37.51
N SER A 593 -30.46 -19.21 37.11
CA SER A 593 -31.11 -17.98 37.63
C SER A 593 -30.84 -16.77 36.71
N GLN A 594 -31.93 -16.08 36.37
CA GLN A 594 -32.04 -14.86 35.56
C GLN A 594 -31.91 -13.59 36.46
N PRO A 595 -31.96 -12.35 35.91
CA PRO A 595 -31.04 -11.26 36.21
C PRO A 595 -31.56 -10.24 37.24
N ALA A 596 -30.66 -9.42 37.78
CA ALA A 596 -31.01 -8.20 38.51
C ALA A 596 -30.36 -6.99 37.83
N GLU A 597 -31.23 -6.05 37.44
CA GLU A 597 -30.94 -4.70 37.01
C GLU A 597 -30.29 -3.89 38.14
N SER A 598 -29.36 -2.99 37.79
CA SER A 598 -29.17 -1.75 38.56
C SER A 598 -28.60 -0.67 37.65
N SER A 599 -29.52 0.17 37.18
CA SER A 599 -29.28 1.50 36.64
C SER A 599 -28.66 2.45 37.68
N GLY A 600 -27.75 3.31 37.24
CA GLY A 600 -27.24 4.42 38.06
C GLY A 600 -26.30 5.32 37.26
N SER A 601 -26.89 6.20 36.44
CA SER A 601 -26.18 7.23 35.67
C SER A 601 -26.12 8.56 36.45
N ARG A 602 -25.20 9.44 36.00
CA ARG A 602 -24.95 10.87 36.35
C ARG A 602 -23.98 11.11 37.51
N GLU A 603 -23.04 12.07 37.48
CA GLU A 603 -22.79 13.19 36.58
C GLU A 603 -21.36 13.75 36.82
N THR A 604 -20.73 14.25 35.75
CA THR A 604 -19.76 15.37 35.62
C THR A 604 -18.89 15.81 36.80
N PHE A 605 -17.58 16.01 36.57
CA PHE A 605 -17.00 17.37 36.46
C PHE A 605 -15.58 17.43 35.88
N ASN A 606 -15.37 18.48 35.09
CA ASN A 606 -14.10 19.04 34.61
C ASN A 606 -13.13 19.37 35.75
N GLY A 607 -11.83 19.38 35.46
CA GLY A 607 -10.86 19.99 36.37
C GLY A 607 -9.41 19.83 35.94
N SER A 608 -8.93 20.82 35.21
CA SER A 608 -7.53 21.09 34.87
C SER A 608 -6.61 21.12 36.09
N LEU A 609 -5.38 20.60 35.93
CA LEU A 609 -4.12 21.23 36.33
C LEU A 609 -2.95 20.53 35.63
#